data_AF-A0A4Q2Y7J8-F1
#
_entry.id   AF-A0A4Q2Y7J8-F1
#
_cell.length_a   1.000
_cell.length_b   1.000
_cell.length_c   1.000
_cell.angle_alpha   90.00
_cell.angle_beta   90.00
_cell.angle_gamma   90.00
#
_symmetry.space_group_name_H-M   'P 1'
#
loop_
_entity.id
_entity.type
_entity.pdbx_description
1 polymer ?
#
loop_
_entity_poly.entity_id
_entity_poly.type
_entity_poly.pdbx_seq_one_letter_code
_entity_poly.pdbx_strand_id
1 'polypeptide(L)'
;TDGNPADWEEMWRVNVMALALCCQLSLRHFPKQGGRIVNVSSMSGHRVPPTGGFYAPTKFAVRAITDALRNELKAAGSLVQVACVSPGFVDTPLLDQYFRGREDSLRKTRESMTMLRPEDVALSILSILEAPTHVEIGDILMRSSDQQA
;
A
#
# COMPACT_ATOMS: atom_id res chain seq x y z
N THR A 1 -14.32 -20.76 2.77
CA THR A 1 -14.46 -19.30 2.94
C THR A 1 -14.77 -19.09 4.40
N ASP A 2 -13.73 -19.19 5.22
CA ASP A 2 -13.85 -19.41 6.66
C ASP A 2 -13.16 -18.27 7.42
N GLY A 3 -13.13 -17.08 6.80
CA GLY A 3 -12.49 -15.91 7.37
C GLY A 3 -13.26 -15.44 8.60
N ASN A 4 -12.51 -15.12 9.65
CA ASN A 4 -13.07 -14.59 10.90
C ASN A 4 -13.54 -13.13 10.68
N PRO A 5 -14.83 -12.82 10.87
CA PRO A 5 -15.32 -11.45 10.72
C PRO A 5 -14.61 -10.42 11.61
N ALA A 6 -14.11 -10.83 12.78
CA ALA A 6 -13.35 -9.93 13.65
C ALA A 6 -12.03 -9.48 13.00
N ASP A 7 -11.33 -10.41 12.32
CA ASP A 7 -10.09 -10.09 11.59
C ASP A 7 -10.39 -9.13 10.40
N TRP A 8 -11.57 -9.26 9.80
CA TRP A 8 -12.01 -8.37 8.71
C TRP A 8 -12.27 -6.95 9.21
N GLU A 9 -12.95 -6.83 10.36
CA GLU A 9 -13.18 -5.55 11.00
C GLU A 9 -11.86 -4.88 11.41
N GLU A 10 -10.94 -5.64 12.01
CA GLU A 10 -9.60 -5.14 12.34
C GLU A 10 -8.85 -4.65 11.10
N MET A 11 -8.78 -5.47 10.04
CA MET A 11 -8.15 -5.08 8.78
C MET A 11 -8.78 -3.83 8.18
N TRP A 12 -10.10 -3.71 8.21
CA TRP A 12 -10.78 -2.51 7.70
C TRP A 12 -10.44 -1.27 8.54
N ARG A 13 -10.49 -1.39 9.86
CA ARG A 13 -10.18 -0.29 10.78
C ARG A 13 -8.75 0.19 10.62
N VAL A 14 -7.78 -0.72 10.51
CA VAL A 14 -6.36 -0.39 10.38
C VAL A 14 -6.01 0.06 8.97
N ASN A 15 -6.32 -0.76 7.95
CA ASN A 15 -5.83 -0.50 6.60
C ASN A 15 -6.58 0.64 5.90
N VAL A 16 -7.86 0.84 6.23
CA VAL A 16 -8.74 1.78 5.50
C VAL A 16 -9.06 2.99 6.36
N MET A 17 -9.71 2.80 7.51
CA MET A 17 -10.21 3.92 8.32
C MET A 17 -9.06 4.71 8.95
N ALA A 18 -8.10 4.04 9.60
CA ALA A 18 -6.96 4.72 10.20
C ALA A 18 -6.10 5.43 9.15
N LEU A 19 -5.90 4.83 7.97
CA LEU A 19 -5.19 5.47 6.86
C LEU A 19 -5.89 6.75 6.39
N ALA A 20 -7.21 6.72 6.18
CA ALA A 20 -7.98 7.90 5.78
C ALA A 20 -7.91 9.00 6.84
N LEU A 21 -8.02 8.64 8.12
CA LEU A 21 -7.89 9.56 9.24
C LEU A 21 -6.48 10.17 9.32
N CYS A 22 -5.44 9.36 9.17
CA CYS A 22 -4.05 9.85 9.14
C CYS A 22 -3.84 10.82 7.98
N CYS A 23 -4.37 10.52 6.79
CA CYS A 23 -4.32 11.44 5.65
C CYS A 23 -4.98 12.78 6.01
N GLN A 24 -6.25 12.76 6.45
CA GLN A 24 -7.01 13.97 6.81
C GLN A 24 -6.29 14.79 7.90
N LEU A 25 -5.84 14.14 8.97
CA LEU A 25 -5.19 14.80 10.08
C LEU A 25 -3.80 15.32 9.71
N SER A 26 -3.09 14.70 8.76
CA SER A 26 -1.79 15.19 8.30
C SER A 26 -1.87 16.48 7.51
N LEU A 27 -2.99 16.73 6.79
CA LEU A 27 -3.16 17.89 5.92
C LEU A 27 -2.95 19.23 6.66
N ARG A 28 -3.35 19.30 7.93
CA ARG A 28 -3.18 20.51 8.76
C ARG A 28 -1.73 20.83 9.14
N HIS A 29 -0.80 19.90 8.90
CA HIS A 29 0.61 20.03 9.27
C HIS A 29 1.52 20.35 8.08
N PHE A 30 0.99 20.31 6.85
CA PHE A 30 1.80 20.69 5.69
C PHE A 30 2.00 22.21 5.61
N PRO A 31 3.21 22.66 5.26
CA PRO A 31 3.47 24.07 5.03
C PRO A 31 2.86 24.54 3.70
N LYS A 32 2.84 25.86 3.48
CA LYS A 32 2.29 26.45 2.24
C LYS A 32 3.00 25.98 0.97
N GLN A 33 4.26 25.56 1.08
CA GLN A 33 5.06 25.01 -0.03
C GLN A 33 4.65 23.58 -0.42
N GLY A 34 3.70 22.98 0.31
CA GLY A 34 3.21 21.62 0.06
C GLY A 34 4.01 20.56 0.79
N GLY A 35 3.97 19.35 0.23
CA GLY A 35 4.62 18.17 0.78
C GLY A 35 4.03 16.92 0.17
N ARG A 36 4.31 15.76 0.77
CA ARG A 36 3.97 14.46 0.19
C ARG A 36 3.35 13.53 1.21
N ILE A 37 2.22 12.92 0.84
CA ILE A 37 1.64 11.78 1.52
C ILE A 37 1.92 10.54 0.67
N VAL A 38 2.48 9.50 1.27
CA VAL A 38 2.74 8.23 0.57
C VAL A 38 1.99 7.12 1.29
N ASN A 39 0.97 6.58 0.63
CA ASN A 39 0.18 5.47 1.15
C ASN A 39 0.75 4.13 0.66
N VAL A 40 0.88 3.17 1.57
CA VAL A 40 1.36 1.81 1.24
C VAL A 40 0.17 0.89 1.00
N SER A 41 -0.13 0.65 -0.28
CA SER A 41 -1.10 -0.34 -0.72
C SER A 41 -0.45 -1.72 -0.87
N SER A 42 -0.73 -2.44 -1.95
CA SER A 42 -0.21 -3.76 -2.29
C SER A 42 -0.57 -4.08 -3.73
N MET A 43 0.17 -5.01 -4.35
CA MET A 43 -0.28 -5.70 -5.56
C MET A 43 -1.69 -6.31 -5.40
N SER A 44 -2.09 -6.70 -4.18
CA SER A 44 -3.47 -7.13 -3.89
C SER A 44 -4.54 -6.04 -3.99
N GLY A 45 -4.14 -4.77 -4.11
CA GLY A 45 -5.03 -3.64 -4.42
C GLY A 45 -5.24 -3.40 -5.92
N HIS A 46 -4.59 -4.20 -6.78
CA HIS A 46 -4.70 -4.14 -8.24
C HIS A 46 -5.19 -5.46 -8.86
N ARG A 47 -4.96 -6.57 -8.17
CA ARG A 47 -5.43 -7.91 -8.55
C ARG A 47 -5.78 -8.72 -7.32
N VAL A 48 -6.69 -9.69 -7.45
CA VAL A 48 -7.08 -10.55 -6.33
C VAL A 48 -6.58 -11.97 -6.59
N PRO A 49 -5.45 -12.39 -5.99
CA PRO A 49 -5.03 -13.79 -6.07
C PRO A 49 -5.96 -14.67 -5.23
N PRO A 50 -5.96 -16.00 -5.42
CA PRO A 50 -6.74 -16.92 -4.59
C PRO A 50 -6.46 -16.79 -3.08
N THR A 51 -5.27 -16.30 -2.71
CA THR A 51 -4.87 -16.03 -1.32
C THR A 51 -5.36 -14.69 -0.77
N GLY A 52 -5.92 -13.82 -1.62
CA GLY A 52 -6.16 -12.40 -1.36
C GLY A 52 -7.18 -12.10 -0.26
N GLY A 53 -8.17 -12.97 -0.07
CA GLY A 53 -9.16 -12.87 1.02
C GLY A 53 -9.75 -11.47 1.20
N PHE A 54 -10.08 -11.12 2.45
CA PHE A 54 -10.58 -9.78 2.81
C PHE A 54 -9.48 -8.69 2.79
N TYR A 55 -8.21 -9.09 2.81
CA TYR A 55 -7.08 -8.16 2.69
C TYR A 55 -7.10 -7.40 1.36
N ALA A 56 -7.37 -8.08 0.23
CA ALA A 56 -7.40 -7.46 -1.08
C ALA A 56 -8.42 -6.30 -1.18
N PRO A 57 -9.71 -6.45 -0.80
CA PRO A 57 -10.65 -5.33 -0.69
C PRO A 57 -10.11 -4.12 0.07
N THR A 58 -9.42 -4.31 1.21
CA THR A 58 -8.84 -3.19 1.96
C THR A 58 -7.78 -2.45 1.15
N LYS A 59 -6.95 -3.16 0.37
CA LYS A 59 -5.90 -2.54 -0.46
C LYS A 59 -6.45 -1.89 -1.74
N PHE A 60 -7.56 -2.39 -2.28
CA PHE A 60 -8.33 -1.67 -3.29
C PHE A 60 -8.89 -0.35 -2.73
N ALA A 61 -9.45 -0.37 -1.52
CA ALA A 61 -9.94 0.83 -0.85
C ALA A 61 -8.82 1.84 -0.58
N VAL A 62 -7.63 1.41 -0.13
CA VAL A 62 -6.46 2.29 0.03
C VAL A 62 -6.11 2.99 -1.28
N ARG A 63 -6.10 2.28 -2.41
CA ARG A 63 -5.82 2.88 -3.72
C ARG A 63 -6.89 3.92 -4.09
N ALA A 64 -8.17 3.57 -3.92
CA ALA A 64 -9.27 4.49 -4.21
C ALA A 64 -9.22 5.76 -3.34
N ILE A 65 -8.94 5.62 -2.03
CA ILE A 65 -8.76 6.76 -1.11
C ILE A 65 -7.58 7.63 -1.54
N THR A 66 -6.48 7.00 -1.94
CA THR A 66 -5.28 7.72 -2.39
C THR A 66 -5.57 8.55 -3.65
N ASP A 67 -6.28 7.97 -4.61
CA ASP A 67 -6.66 8.67 -5.85
C ASP A 67 -7.70 9.78 -5.59
N ALA A 68 -8.71 9.51 -4.76
CA ALA A 68 -9.70 10.50 -4.36
C ALA A 68 -9.02 11.73 -3.71
N LEU A 69 -8.17 11.49 -2.70
CA LEU A 69 -7.48 12.57 -2.00
C LEU A 69 -6.56 13.36 -2.94
N ARG A 70 -5.83 12.68 -3.83
CA ARG A 70 -4.99 13.33 -4.86
C ARG A 70 -5.83 14.28 -5.71
N ASN A 71 -6.98 13.82 -6.20
CA ASN A 71 -7.86 14.60 -7.07
C ASN A 71 -8.52 15.77 -6.34
N GLU A 72 -8.97 15.56 -5.10
CA GLU A 72 -9.55 16.60 -4.24
C GLU A 72 -8.54 17.72 -3.95
N LEU A 73 -7.30 17.36 -3.59
CA LEU A 73 -6.25 18.34 -3.31
C LEU A 73 -5.85 19.14 -4.56
N LYS A 74 -5.76 18.48 -5.72
CA LYS A 74 -5.51 19.17 -7.00
C LYS A 74 -6.63 20.13 -7.35
N ALA A 75 -7.89 19.69 -7.22
CA ALA A 75 -9.05 20.55 -7.48
C ALA A 75 -9.10 21.76 -6.54
N ALA A 76 -8.61 21.63 -5.30
CA ALA A 76 -8.48 22.71 -4.34
C ALA A 76 -7.23 23.60 -4.53
N GLY A 77 -6.38 23.33 -5.52
CA GLY A 77 -5.14 24.08 -5.76
C GLY A 77 -4.06 23.85 -4.69
N SER A 78 -4.14 22.76 -3.94
CA SER A 78 -3.14 22.40 -2.94
C SER A 78 -1.82 21.96 -3.59
N LEU A 79 -0.70 22.33 -2.98
CA LEU A 79 0.64 21.86 -3.36
C LEU A 79 1.04 20.54 -2.70
N VAL A 80 0.15 19.92 -1.91
CA VAL A 80 0.38 18.59 -1.34
C VAL A 80 0.14 17.53 -2.41
N GLN A 81 1.16 16.71 -2.67
CA GLN A 81 1.10 15.58 -3.58
C GLN A 81 0.79 14.28 -2.81
N VAL A 82 0.08 13.37 -3.47
CA VAL A 82 -0.35 12.11 -2.85
C VAL A 82 0.02 10.93 -3.76
N ALA A 83 0.76 9.98 -3.20
CA ALA A 83 1.30 8.83 -3.92
C ALA A 83 0.88 7.49 -3.30
N CYS A 84 0.89 6.45 -4.11
CA CYS A 84 0.63 5.08 -3.72
C CYS A 84 1.83 4.18 -4.06
N VAL A 85 2.36 3.45 -3.07
CA VAL A 85 3.32 2.37 -3.31
C VAL A 85 2.61 1.05 -3.13
N SER A 86 2.71 0.16 -4.12
CA SER A 86 2.01 -1.12 -4.18
C SER A 86 3.01 -2.28 -4.35
N PRO A 87 3.55 -2.82 -3.24
CA PRO A 87 4.51 -3.91 -3.30
C PRO A 87 3.84 -5.27 -3.57
N GLY A 88 4.62 -6.18 -4.17
CA GLY A 88 4.39 -7.61 -4.22
C GLY A 88 4.73 -8.30 -2.89
N PHE A 89 5.28 -9.50 -2.94
CA PHE A 89 5.75 -10.17 -1.71
C PHE A 89 7.01 -9.49 -1.19
N VAL A 90 6.96 -9.05 0.07
CA VAL A 90 8.07 -8.42 0.79
C VAL A 90 8.37 -9.26 2.02
N ASP A 91 9.64 -9.59 2.25
CA ASP A 91 10.09 -10.42 3.38
C ASP A 91 9.93 -9.66 4.71
N THR A 92 8.76 -9.81 5.31
CA THR A 92 8.34 -9.15 6.54
C THR A 92 7.45 -10.08 7.36
N PRO A 93 7.29 -9.85 8.68
CA PRO A 93 6.38 -10.63 9.52
C PRO A 93 4.90 -10.60 9.09
N LEU A 94 4.50 -9.65 8.23
CA LEU A 94 3.15 -9.58 7.67
C LEU A 94 2.77 -10.86 6.93
N LEU A 95 3.74 -11.52 6.27
CA LEU A 95 3.47 -12.73 5.49
C LEU A 95 3.00 -13.88 6.36
N ASP A 96 3.49 -13.98 7.60
CA ASP A 96 3.06 -15.04 8.52
C ASP A 96 1.58 -14.88 8.89
N GLN A 97 1.08 -13.63 9.00
CA GLN A 97 -0.35 -13.36 9.18
C GLN A 97 -1.16 -13.57 7.89
N TYR A 98 -0.66 -13.10 6.75
CA TYR A 98 -1.33 -13.24 5.45
C TYR A 98 -1.50 -14.72 5.03
N PHE A 99 -0.54 -15.57 5.40
CA PHE A 99 -0.56 -17.01 5.16
C PHE A 99 -0.93 -17.84 6.39
N ARG A 100 -1.54 -17.27 7.43
CA ARG A 100 -1.99 -18.03 8.61
C ARG A 100 -2.87 -19.22 8.20
N GLY A 101 -2.52 -20.43 8.66
CA GLY A 101 -3.16 -21.69 8.28
C GLY A 101 -2.81 -22.18 6.88
N ARG A 102 -1.83 -21.55 6.23
CA ARG A 102 -1.31 -21.85 4.88
C ARG A 102 0.22 -21.75 4.86
N GLU A 103 0.87 -22.17 5.93
CA GLU A 103 2.32 -22.04 6.17
C GLU A 103 3.15 -22.71 5.06
N ASP A 104 2.70 -23.85 4.54
CA ASP A 104 3.34 -24.50 3.38
C ASP A 104 3.29 -23.66 2.10
N SER A 105 2.23 -22.85 1.90
CA SER A 105 2.16 -21.93 0.77
C SER A 105 3.17 -20.80 0.92
N LEU A 106 3.36 -20.29 2.14
CA LEU A 106 4.39 -19.30 2.43
C LEU A 106 5.80 -19.86 2.19
N ARG A 107 6.07 -21.08 2.69
CA ARG A 107 7.36 -21.75 2.46
C ARG A 107 7.66 -21.91 0.97
N LYS A 108 6.70 -22.42 0.18
CA LYS A 108 6.84 -22.53 -1.28
C LYS A 108 7.06 -21.17 -1.94
N THR A 109 6.36 -20.12 -1.47
CA THR A 109 6.55 -18.75 -1.96
C THR A 109 8.00 -18.31 -1.74
N ARG A 110 8.54 -18.48 -0.51
CA ARG A 110 9.93 -18.16 -0.15
C ARG A 110 10.96 -18.96 -0.96
N GLU A 111 10.69 -20.23 -1.26
CA GLU A 111 11.57 -21.09 -2.06
C GLU A 111 11.54 -20.75 -3.55
N SER A 112 10.41 -20.24 -4.06
CA SER A 112 10.17 -20.03 -5.49
C SER A 112 10.64 -18.68 -6.06
N MET A 113 10.90 -17.68 -5.20
CA MET A 113 11.23 -16.33 -5.67
C MET A 113 12.15 -15.60 -4.71
N THR A 114 12.97 -14.70 -5.26
CA THR A 114 13.67 -13.70 -4.45
C THR A 114 12.67 -12.59 -4.09
N MET A 115 12.09 -12.63 -2.88
CA MET A 115 11.14 -11.61 -2.44
C MET A 115 11.80 -10.23 -2.32
N LEU A 116 10.97 -9.18 -2.39
CA LEU A 116 11.42 -7.84 -2.06
C LEU A 116 11.84 -7.78 -0.59
N ARG A 117 12.76 -6.89 -0.25
CA ARG A 117 13.11 -6.56 1.13
C ARG A 117 12.47 -5.24 1.55
N PRO A 118 12.35 -4.96 2.87
CA PRO A 118 11.85 -3.67 3.35
C PRO A 118 12.58 -2.47 2.74
N GLU A 119 13.89 -2.59 2.52
CA GLU A 119 14.73 -1.54 1.94
C GLU A 119 14.31 -1.20 0.51
N ASP A 120 13.85 -2.18 -0.28
CA ASP A 120 13.44 -1.94 -1.67
C ASP A 120 12.15 -1.09 -1.71
N VAL A 121 11.23 -1.31 -0.76
CA VAL A 121 10.03 -0.48 -0.58
C VAL A 121 10.41 0.91 -0.04
N ALA A 122 11.34 0.99 0.92
CA ALA A 122 11.81 2.25 1.49
C ALA A 122 12.49 3.14 0.43
N LEU A 123 13.35 2.57 -0.42
CA LEU A 123 13.97 3.28 -1.54
C LEU A 123 12.94 3.80 -2.54
N SER A 124 11.89 3.01 -2.80
CA SER A 124 10.78 3.46 -3.66
C SER A 124 10.04 4.64 -3.04
N ILE A 125 9.77 4.62 -1.73
CA ILE A 125 9.18 5.76 -1.01
C ILE A 125 10.13 6.97 -1.04
N LEU A 126 11.43 6.78 -0.81
CA LEU A 126 12.41 7.87 -0.87
C LEU A 126 12.44 8.52 -2.25
N SER A 127 12.37 7.76 -3.34
CA SER A 127 12.32 8.34 -4.69
C SER A 127 11.11 9.26 -4.91
N ILE A 128 9.96 8.93 -4.31
CA ILE A 128 8.78 9.82 -4.30
C ILE A 128 9.08 11.07 -3.47
N LEU A 129 9.63 10.89 -2.27
CA LEU A 129 9.90 11.98 -1.34
C LEU A 129 10.99 12.95 -1.82
N GLU A 130 11.97 12.48 -2.58
CA GLU A 130 13.11 13.25 -3.09
C GLU A 130 12.86 13.88 -4.47
N ALA A 131 11.76 13.51 -5.14
CA ALA A 131 11.43 14.08 -6.45
C ALA A 131 11.39 15.63 -6.38
N PRO A 132 11.81 16.36 -7.43
CA PRO A 132 11.62 17.80 -7.49
C PRO A 132 10.16 18.20 -7.28
N THR A 133 9.88 19.38 -6.71
CA THR A 133 8.52 19.79 -6.33
C THR A 133 7.53 19.86 -7.50
N HIS A 134 8.01 20.07 -8.73
CA HIS A 134 7.19 20.07 -9.94
C HIS A 134 6.93 18.68 -10.52
N VAL A 135 7.58 17.64 -9.99
CA VAL A 135 7.40 16.25 -10.40
C VAL A 135 6.47 15.55 -9.41
N GLU A 136 5.43 14.92 -9.92
CA GLU A 136 4.51 14.09 -9.15
C GLU A 136 4.68 12.63 -9.55
N ILE A 137 5.21 11.81 -8.63
CA ILE A 137 5.25 10.35 -8.78
C ILE A 137 3.99 9.79 -8.11
N GLY A 138 2.97 9.51 -8.91
CA GLY A 138 1.66 9.09 -8.41
C GLY A 138 1.64 7.66 -7.89
N ASP A 139 2.06 6.69 -8.70
CA ASP A 139 1.87 5.28 -8.38
C ASP A 139 3.14 4.49 -8.71
N ILE A 140 3.66 3.76 -7.72
CA ILE A 140 4.72 2.77 -7.90
C ILE A 140 4.13 1.39 -7.65
N LEU A 141 4.12 0.56 -8.68
CA LEU A 141 3.81 -0.87 -8.59
C LEU A 141 5.12 -1.65 -8.72
N MET A 142 5.46 -2.43 -7.70
CA MET A 142 6.73 -3.17 -7.67
C MET A 142 6.53 -4.59 -7.16
N ARG A 143 7.30 -5.53 -7.69
CA ARG A 143 7.32 -6.94 -7.28
C ARG A 143 8.68 -7.54 -7.63
N SER A 144 8.97 -8.72 -7.07
CA SER A 144 10.09 -9.53 -7.55
C SER A 144 9.94 -9.82 -9.05
N SER A 145 11.05 -9.83 -9.80
CA SER A 145 11.07 -10.28 -11.19
C SER A 145 10.57 -11.71 -11.36
N ASP A 146 10.71 -12.52 -10.31
CA ASP A 146 10.31 -13.93 -10.29
C ASP A 146 8.83 -14.09 -9.92
N GLN A 147 8.19 -13.03 -9.41
CA GLN A 147 6.79 -13.06 -9.01
C GLN A 147 5.87 -12.92 -10.24
N GLN A 148 5.15 -14.00 -10.55
CA GLN A 148 4.22 -14.05 -11.67
C GLN A 148 3.03 -13.06 -11.55
N ALA A 149 2.43 -12.78 -12.72
CA ALA A 149 1.31 -11.86 -12.94
C ALA A 149 -0.03 -12.37 -12.33
#